data_AF-A0A955KWW9-F1
#
_entry.id   AF-A0A955KWW9-F1
#
_cell.length_a   1.000
_cell.length_b   1.000
_cell.length_c   1.000
_cell.angle_alpha   90.00
_cell.angle_beta   90.00
_cell.angle_gamma   90.00
#
_symmetry.space_group_name_H-M   'P 1'
#
loop_
_entity.id
_entity.type
_entity.pdbx_description
1 polymer ?
#
loop_
_entity_poly.entity_id
_entity_poly.type
_entity_poly.pdbx_seq_one_letter_code
_entity_poly.pdbx_strand_id
1 'polypeptide(L)' 'MKRTYQPKQLKRIRKFGFRARMKTKGGRKVLASRRDKGRKALSATEEYTLLRKKPKAKMR' A
#
# COMPACT_ATOMS: atom_id res chain seq x y z
N MET A 1 26.26 -0.39 12.82
CA MET A 1 25.19 0.63 12.91
C MET A 1 23.92 0.16 12.21
N LYS A 2 22.74 0.28 12.81
CA LYS A 2 21.47 -0.23 12.26
C LYS A 2 20.88 0.71 11.19
N ARG A 3 20.30 0.16 10.12
CA ARG A 3 19.68 0.93 9.02
C ARG A 3 18.29 1.47 9.42
N THR A 4 17.85 2.56 8.79
CA THR A 4 16.57 3.25 9.08
C THR A 4 15.35 2.43 8.67
N TYR A 5 15.42 1.75 7.53
CA TYR A 5 14.33 0.90 7.07
C TYR A 5 14.42 -0.48 7.70
N GLN A 6 13.49 -0.76 8.60
CA GLN A 6 13.30 -2.07 9.22
C GLN A 6 11.91 -2.59 8.81
N PRO A 7 11.82 -3.40 7.74
CA PRO A 7 10.54 -3.76 7.13
C PRO A 7 9.67 -4.58 8.09
N LYS A 8 8.45 -4.09 8.34
CA LYS A 8 7.40 -4.83 9.07
C LYS A 8 6.06 -4.62 8.37
N GLN A 9 5.47 -5.71 7.87
CA GLN A 9 4.23 -5.66 7.06
C GLN A 9 3.07 -5.02 7.82
N LEU A 10 2.88 -5.40 9.08
CA LEU A 10 1.80 -4.88 9.92
C LEU A 10 1.92 -3.36 10.14
N LYS A 11 3.13 -2.87 10.42
CA LYS A 11 3.39 -1.43 10.59
C LYS A 11 3.10 -0.66 9.31
N ARG A 12 3.51 -1.21 8.15
CA ARG A 12 3.28 -0.61 6.84
C ARG A 12 1.79 -0.51 6.51
N ILE A 13 1.04 -1.59 6.71
CA ILE A 13 -0.40 -1.64 6.40
C ILE A 13 -1.20 -0.72 7.33
N ARG A 14 -0.92 -0.75 8.64
CA ARG A 14 -1.62 0.12 9.61
C ARG A 14 -1.40 1.60 9.34
N LYS A 15 -0.19 2.00 8.91
CA LYS A 15 0.15 3.41 8.69
C LYS A 15 -0.19 3.91 7.28
N PHE A 16 -0.02 3.08 6.25
CA PHE A 16 -0.11 3.49 4.84
C PHE A 16 -1.15 2.73 4.01
N GLY A 17 -1.93 1.84 4.63
CA GLY A 17 -3.01 1.11 3.97
C GLY A 17 -4.23 1.99 3.66
N PHE A 18 -5.15 1.45 2.85
CA PHE A 18 -6.33 2.15 2.36
C PHE A 18 -7.21 2.72 3.50
N ARG A 19 -7.51 1.89 4.52
CA ARG A 19 -8.32 2.29 5.68
C ARG A 19 -7.71 3.46 6.44
N ALA A 20 -6.38 3.47 6.61
CA ALA A 20 -5.66 4.54 7.29
C ALA A 20 -5.73 5.86 6.50
N ARG A 21 -5.68 5.80 5.16
CA ARG A 21 -5.88 6.96 4.28
C ARG A 21 -7.32 7.46 4.33
N MET A 22 -8.32 6.57 4.32
CA MET A 22 -9.73 6.98 4.37
C MET A 22 -10.13 7.64 5.69
N LYS A 23 -9.47 7.29 6.81
CA LYS A 23 -9.79 7.83 8.15
C LYS A 23 -9.65 9.35 8.25
N THR A 24 -8.71 9.96 7.52
CA THR A 24 -8.42 11.39 7.64
C THR A 24 -8.86 12.16 6.38
N LYS A 25 -9.20 13.45 6.54
CA LYS A 25 -9.53 14.33 5.40
C LYS A 25 -8.35 14.41 4.41
N GLY A 26 -7.12 14.56 4.91
CA GLY A 26 -5.91 14.60 4.08
C GLY A 26 -5.63 13.29 3.35
N GLY A 27 -5.83 12.14 4.01
CA GLY A 27 -5.64 10.85 3.38
C GLY A 27 -6.65 10.56 2.25
N ARG A 28 -7.89 11.04 2.39
CA ARG A 28 -8.89 10.99 1.31
C ARG A 28 -8.46 11.81 0.10
N LYS A 29 -7.93 13.03 0.29
CA LYS A 29 -7.37 13.86 -0.79
C LYS A 29 -6.23 13.15 -1.52
N VAL A 30 -5.32 12.51 -0.78
CA VAL A 30 -4.23 11.72 -1.39
C VAL A 30 -4.78 10.60 -2.27
N LEU A 31 -5.82 9.89 -1.83
CA LEU A 31 -6.43 8.82 -2.65
C LEU A 31 -7.09 9.37 -3.91
N ALA A 32 -7.77 10.52 -3.84
CA ALA A 32 -8.35 11.18 -5.01
C ALA A 32 -7.27 11.52 -6.04
N SER A 33 -6.23 12.28 -5.65
CA SER A 33 -5.14 12.64 -6.57
C SER A 33 -4.42 11.44 -7.17
N ARG A 34 -4.34 10.32 -6.44
CA ARG A 34 -3.76 9.08 -6.95
C ARG A 34 -4.65 8.39 -7.99
N ARG A 35 -5.98 8.47 -7.84
CA ARG A 35 -6.95 7.98 -8.83
C ARG A 35 -6.94 8.86 -10.08
N ASP A 36 -6.92 10.18 -9.91
CA ASP A 36 -6.88 11.14 -11.02
C ASP A 36 -5.62 10.94 -11.88
N LYS A 37 -4.49 10.65 -11.22
CA LYS A 37 -3.23 10.30 -11.91
C LYS A 37 -3.23 8.90 -12.55
N GLY A 38 -4.25 8.07 -12.32
CA GLY A 38 -4.33 6.71 -12.85
C GLY A 38 -3.31 5.74 -12.25
N ARG A 39 -2.92 5.91 -10.97
CA ARG A 39 -1.95 5.00 -10.34
C ARG A 39 -2.54 3.60 -10.18
N LYS A 40 -1.84 2.58 -10.69
CA LYS A 40 -2.20 1.15 -10.57
C LYS A 40 -2.43 0.70 -9.12
N ALA A 41 -1.73 1.29 -8.16
CA ALA A 41 -1.92 1.05 -6.73
C ALA A 41 -2.11 2.37 -5.98
N LEU A 42 -3.19 2.49 -5.21
CA LEU A 42 -3.53 3.71 -4.48
C LEU A 42 -2.98 3.70 -3.05
N SER A 43 -2.74 2.53 -2.47
CA SER A 43 -2.27 2.37 -1.09
C SER A 43 -1.36 1.16 -0.91
N ALA A 44 -0.68 1.09 0.24
CA ALA A 44 0.21 -0.02 0.57
C ALA A 44 -0.53 -1.37 0.60
N THR A 45 -1.82 -1.39 0.93
CA THR A 45 -2.64 -2.61 0.93
C THR A 45 -2.90 -3.13 -0.48
N GLU A 46 -3.18 -2.25 -1.44
CA GLU A 46 -3.44 -2.66 -2.83
C GLU A 46 -2.19 -3.19 -3.52
N GLU A 47 -1.02 -2.61 -3.20
CA GLU A 47 0.27 -3.12 -3.66
C GLU A 47 0.51 -4.57 -3.19
N TYR A 48 0.17 -4.91 -1.94
CA TYR A 48 0.27 -6.29 -1.45
C TYR A 48 -0.66 -7.24 -2.19
N THR A 49 -1.89 -6.82 -2.50
CA THR A 49 -2.83 -7.63 -3.28
C THR A 49 -2.32 -7.85 -4.70
N LEU A 50 -1.75 -6.83 -5.34
CA LEU A 50 -1.17 -6.93 -6.68
C LEU A 50 0.08 -7.83 -6.72
N LEU A 51 0.94 -7.76 -5.70
CA LEU A 51 2.14 -8.60 -5.57
C LEU A 51 1.79 -10.07 -5.28
N ARG A 52 0.73 -10.33 -4.50
CA ARG A 52 0.26 -11.70 -4.18
C ARG A 52 -0.58 -12.35 -5.29
N LYS A 53 -1.07 -11.57 -6.26
CA LYS A 53 -1.80 -12.07 -7.44
C LYS A 53 -0.89 -12.68 -8.52
N LYS A 54 0.41 -12.86 -8.28
CA LYS A 54 1.17 -13.88 -9.02
C LYS A 54 0.69 -15.25 -8.54
N PRO A 55 0.10 -16.11 -9.40
CA PRO A 55 -0.29 -17.45 -8.99
C PRO A 55 0.94 -18.18 -8.47
N LYS A 56 0.82 -18.86 -7.31
CA LYS A 56 1.88 -19.73 -6.75
C LYS A 56 2.39 -20.77 -7.76
N ALA A 57 1.63 -21.02 -8.83
CA ALA A 57 2.00 -21.88 -9.96
C ALA A 57 3.23 -21.42 -10.78
N LYS A 58 3.75 -20.19 -10.60
CA LYS A 58 5.02 -19.73 -11.21
C LYS A 58 6.18 -19.60 -10.19
N MET A 59 6.07 -20.27 -9.04
CA MET A 59 7.08 -20.30 -7.96
C MET A 59 7.59 -21.73 -7.71
N ARG A 60 7.57 -22.55 -8.76
CA ARG A 60 8.35 -23.77 -8.94
C ARG A 60 9.03 -23.66 -10.29
#